data_AF-A0A1M5Y7R2-F1
#
_entry.id   AF-A0A1M5Y7R2-F1
#
_cell.length_a   1.000
_cell.length_b   1.000
_cell.length_c   1.000
_cell.angle_alpha   90.00
_cell.angle_beta   90.00
_cell.angle_gamma   90.00
#
_symmetry.space_group_name_H-M   'P 1'
#
loop_
_entity.id
_entity.type
_entity.pdbx_description
1 polymer ?
#
loop_
_entity_poly.entity_id
_entity_poly.type
_entity_poly.pdbx_seq_one_letter_code
_entity_poly.pdbx_strand_id
1 'polypeptide(L)'
;MKKLFITALLFVGIVSFAQDINQKPARDQREKLTPEQRNEKHLQKLTSDLNLDKKQQEEVKQLLAERSAKAEKFRDDRKDSKTKPTDAEREAFKKQMKADKEANDAKMKAILNADQYTKWTALKKEHEGHSRKGDHKDHKTPQERNQSHLQKLTTDLNLNADQQKQVSELLSERSTKMEMLKKSRKDSDAKPTDAERKAIKKQMEEDHKAADAKMKSILNADQYKKWTAIKKEHKDKMKDHRKDKM
;
A
#
# COMPACT_ATOMS: atom_id res chain seq x y z
N MET A 1 7.62 73.17 5.55
CA MET A 1 7.80 74.06 4.39
C MET A 1 8.20 73.21 3.18
N LYS A 2 7.59 73.50 2.02
CA LYS A 2 8.12 73.45 0.65
C LYS A 2 8.94 72.18 0.27
N LYS A 3 8.36 71.24 -0.47
CA LYS A 3 8.08 71.25 -1.92
C LYS A 3 9.27 70.80 -2.78
N LEU A 4 8.95 69.78 -3.58
CA LEU A 4 9.43 69.49 -4.94
C LEU A 4 10.83 68.89 -5.01
N PHE A 5 11.03 67.87 -5.84
CA PHE A 5 11.67 67.95 -7.15
C PHE A 5 11.91 66.49 -7.61
N ILE A 6 12.09 66.07 -8.86
CA ILE A 6 11.90 66.56 -10.23
C ILE A 6 12.36 65.37 -11.12
N THR A 7 11.86 65.30 -12.35
CA THR A 7 12.42 64.61 -13.54
C THR A 7 12.77 63.12 -13.54
N ALA A 8 12.19 62.48 -14.56
CA ALA A 8 12.72 61.35 -15.29
C ALA A 8 14.04 61.66 -16.04
N LEU A 9 14.97 60.70 -16.05
CA LEU A 9 15.97 60.44 -17.09
C LEU A 9 16.46 58.98 -16.89
N LEU A 10 16.15 58.05 -17.80
CA LEU A 10 17.07 57.47 -18.81
C LEU A 10 18.30 56.81 -18.15
N PHE A 11 18.56 55.50 -18.27
CA PHE A 11 19.01 54.83 -19.49
C PHE A 11 19.31 53.33 -19.23
N VAL A 12 19.25 52.50 -20.29
CA VAL A 12 19.94 51.19 -20.52
C VAL A 12 19.70 50.08 -19.49
N GLY A 13 19.06 48.95 -19.78
CA GLY A 13 19.35 47.97 -20.83
C GLY A 13 19.71 46.64 -20.14
N ILE A 14 19.34 45.49 -20.71
CA ILE A 14 19.98 44.14 -20.64
C ILE A 14 18.97 43.08 -21.12
N VAL A 15 19.22 42.59 -22.34
CA VAL A 15 19.35 41.19 -22.78
C VAL A 15 18.69 40.06 -21.97
N SER A 16 18.03 39.17 -22.74
CA SER A 16 17.80 37.73 -22.53
C SER A 16 16.79 37.26 -21.48
N PHE A 17 15.73 36.60 -21.95
CA PHE A 17 15.42 35.23 -21.53
C PHE A 17 14.81 34.42 -22.69
N ALA A 18 15.68 33.78 -23.47
CA ALA A 18 15.38 32.48 -24.01
C ALA A 18 15.49 31.47 -22.85
N GLN A 19 14.38 31.20 -22.16
CA GLN A 19 14.22 29.98 -21.37
C GLN A 19 13.05 29.21 -21.97
N ASP A 20 13.43 28.38 -22.92
CA ASP A 20 12.61 27.38 -23.58
C ASP A 20 12.18 26.31 -22.55
N ILE A 21 10.87 26.29 -22.28
CA ILE A 21 10.00 25.12 -22.18
C ILE A 21 10.68 23.85 -21.61
N ASN A 22 10.79 23.75 -20.28
CA ASN A 22 10.87 22.46 -19.58
C ASN A 22 10.46 22.58 -18.09
N GLN A 23 9.45 23.40 -17.79
CA GLN A 23 8.75 23.25 -16.52
C GLN A 23 7.63 22.24 -16.72
N LYS A 24 7.80 21.04 -16.13
CA LYS A 24 6.65 20.19 -15.77
C LYS A 24 5.61 21.12 -15.14
N PRO A 25 4.31 21.06 -15.53
CA PRO A 25 3.31 21.92 -14.93
C PRO A 25 3.44 21.80 -13.43
N ALA A 26 3.67 22.94 -12.76
CA ALA A 26 3.71 23.01 -11.32
C ALA A 26 2.49 22.23 -10.84
N ARG A 27 2.71 21.10 -10.16
CA ARG A 27 1.63 20.38 -9.48
C ARG A 27 0.90 21.46 -8.70
N ASP A 28 -0.37 21.68 -9.02
CA ASP A 28 -1.23 22.65 -8.35
C ASP A 28 -0.83 22.70 -6.88
N GLN A 29 -0.42 23.89 -6.44
CA GLN A 29 -0.19 24.17 -5.04
C GLN A 29 -1.54 24.02 -4.33
N ARG A 30 -1.96 22.78 -4.08
CA ARG A 30 -2.97 22.47 -3.08
C ARG A 30 -2.51 23.19 -1.82
N GLU A 31 -3.32 24.10 -1.32
CA GLU A 31 -3.08 24.77 -0.05
C GLU A 31 -2.67 23.71 0.96
N LYS A 32 -1.43 23.82 1.43
CA LYS A 32 -0.88 22.87 2.39
C LYS A 32 -1.58 23.15 3.70
N LEU A 33 -2.64 22.39 3.99
CA LEU A 33 -3.26 22.38 5.32
C LEU A 33 -2.16 22.30 6.38
N THR A 34 -2.26 23.11 7.43
CA THR A 34 -1.33 23.06 8.55
C THR A 34 -1.42 21.69 9.25
N PRO A 35 -0.40 21.28 10.02
CA PRO A 35 -0.45 20.05 10.80
C PRO A 35 -1.68 19.98 11.69
N GLU A 36 -2.06 21.10 12.32
CA GLU A 36 -3.27 21.16 13.16
C GLU A 36 -4.54 20.95 12.33
N GLN A 37 -4.67 21.63 11.19
CA GLN A 37 -5.85 21.49 10.31
C GLN A 37 -5.99 20.06 9.77
N ARG A 38 -4.87 19.38 9.47
CA ARG A 38 -4.90 17.97 9.05
C ARG A 38 -5.34 17.06 10.18
N ASN A 39 -4.83 17.28 11.39
CA ASN A 39 -5.20 16.51 12.56
C ASN A 39 -6.68 16.69 12.90
N GLU A 40 -7.18 17.92 12.83
CA GLU A 40 -8.60 18.22 13.05
C GLU A 40 -9.50 17.54 12.01
N LYS A 41 -9.17 17.65 10.72
CA LYS A 41 -9.91 16.95 9.67
C LYS A 41 -9.90 15.43 9.86
N HIS A 42 -8.77 14.87 10.28
CA HIS A 42 -8.67 13.44 10.54
C HIS A 42 -9.47 13.02 11.77
N LEU A 43 -9.46 13.83 12.83
CA LEU A 43 -10.30 13.63 14.01
C LEU A 43 -11.79 13.67 13.66
N GLN A 44 -12.23 14.66 12.87
CA GLN A 44 -13.61 14.77 12.40
C GLN A 44 -14.04 13.52 11.62
N LYS A 45 -13.19 13.03 10.72
CA LYS A 45 -13.46 11.80 9.98
C LYS A 45 -13.56 10.59 10.91
N LEU A 46 -12.61 10.39 11.83
CA LEU A 46 -12.65 9.28 12.78
C LEU A 46 -13.87 9.38 13.71
N THR A 47 -14.27 10.58 14.08
CA THR A 47 -15.46 10.84 14.90
C THR A 47 -16.72 10.40 14.15
N SER A 48 -16.86 10.79 12.88
CA SER A 48 -18.00 10.37 12.04
C SER A 48 -17.97 8.86 11.75
N ASP A 49 -16.80 8.30 11.48
CA ASP A 49 -16.67 6.90 11.08
C ASP A 49 -16.87 5.97 12.29
N LEU A 50 -16.44 6.35 13.49
CA LEU A 50 -16.48 5.51 14.68
C LEU A 50 -17.52 5.95 15.72
N ASN A 51 -18.25 7.05 15.47
CA ASN A 51 -19.16 7.67 16.43
C ASN A 51 -18.47 7.89 17.80
N LEU A 52 -17.33 8.58 17.79
CA LEU A 52 -16.54 8.82 19.01
C LEU A 52 -17.26 9.75 19.97
N ASP A 53 -17.26 9.42 21.26
CA ASP A 53 -17.75 10.34 22.30
C ASP A 53 -16.74 11.48 22.59
N LYS A 54 -17.13 12.46 23.42
CA LYS A 54 -16.29 13.63 23.72
C LYS A 54 -14.94 13.26 24.35
N LYS A 55 -14.92 12.28 25.25
CA LYS A 55 -13.69 11.85 25.92
C LYS A 55 -12.77 11.14 24.92
N GLN A 56 -13.33 10.27 24.09
CA GLN A 56 -12.60 9.60 23.03
C GLN A 56 -12.03 10.58 21.99
N GLN A 57 -12.78 11.63 21.65
CA GLN A 57 -12.32 12.67 20.73
C GLN A 57 -11.10 13.41 21.28
N GLU A 58 -11.08 13.73 22.58
CA GLU A 58 -9.94 14.38 23.24
C GLU A 58 -8.70 13.49 23.24
N GLU A 59 -8.85 12.21 23.60
CA GLU A 59 -7.75 11.24 23.61
C GLU A 59 -7.22 10.96 22.18
N VAL A 60 -8.10 10.83 21.18
CA VAL A 60 -7.70 10.68 19.78
C VAL A 60 -7.00 11.95 19.27
N LYS A 61 -7.46 13.14 19.66
CA LYS A 61 -6.81 14.41 19.28
C LYS A 61 -5.37 14.46 19.77
N GLN A 62 -5.12 14.07 21.02
CA GLN A 62 -3.77 13.98 21.59
C GLN A 62 -2.92 12.97 20.81
N LEU A 63 -3.46 11.77 20.54
CA LEU A 63 -2.78 10.73 19.75
C LEU A 63 -2.40 11.23 18.34
N LEU A 64 -3.27 12.00 17.69
CA LEU A 64 -2.99 12.58 16.37
C LEU A 64 -1.91 13.66 16.42
N ALA A 65 -1.92 14.51 17.44
CA ALA A 65 -0.90 15.53 17.65
C ALA A 65 0.50 14.93 17.91
N GLU A 66 0.58 13.90 18.76
CA GLU A 66 1.83 13.16 18.99
C GLU A 66 2.37 12.56 17.68
N ARG A 67 1.49 11.92 16.91
CA ARG A 67 1.85 11.30 15.64
C ARG A 67 2.30 12.33 14.61
N SER A 68 1.63 13.48 14.52
CA SER A 68 2.02 14.54 13.59
C SER A 68 3.37 15.13 13.97
N ALA A 69 3.60 15.44 15.25
CA ALA A 69 4.88 15.97 15.73
C ALA A 69 6.04 15.00 15.45
N LYS A 70 5.82 13.69 15.65
CA LYS A 70 6.83 12.67 15.33
C LYS A 70 7.09 12.57 13.82
N ALA A 71 6.04 12.68 12.99
CA ALA A 71 6.18 12.67 11.54
C ALA A 71 6.88 13.93 11.01
N GLU A 72 6.74 15.08 11.67
CA GLU A 72 7.44 16.32 11.32
C GLU A 72 8.92 16.24 11.66
N LYS A 73 9.27 15.84 12.89
CA LYS A 73 10.67 15.61 13.27
C LYS A 73 11.37 14.69 12.26
N PHE A 74 10.71 13.59 11.92
CA PHE A 74 11.24 12.65 10.93
C PHE A 74 11.39 13.24 9.52
N ARG A 75 10.48 14.13 9.11
CA ARG A 75 10.59 14.84 7.82
C ARG A 75 11.74 15.83 7.83
N ASP A 76 11.89 16.57 8.91
CA ASP A 76 12.95 17.58 9.07
C ASP A 76 14.32 16.89 9.10
N ASP A 77 14.46 15.81 9.88
CA ASP A 77 15.69 14.99 9.93
C ASP A 77 16.11 14.44 8.56
N ARG A 78 15.14 14.27 7.64
CA ARG A 78 15.38 13.76 6.28
C ARG A 78 15.39 14.84 5.20
N LYS A 79 15.00 16.06 5.51
CA LYS A 79 14.90 17.16 4.53
C LYS A 79 16.26 17.54 3.96
N ASP A 80 17.30 17.39 4.78
CA ASP A 80 18.68 17.77 4.42
C ASP A 80 19.56 16.58 4.02
N SER A 81 19.01 15.35 4.04
CA SER A 81 19.73 14.15 3.64
C SER A 81 19.78 14.02 2.11
N LYS A 82 20.92 14.42 1.51
CA LYS A 82 21.19 14.24 0.07
C LYS A 82 21.63 12.81 -0.31
N THR A 83 21.91 11.97 0.67
CA THR A 83 22.40 10.60 0.49
C THR A 83 21.24 9.61 0.52
N LYS A 84 21.25 8.63 -0.39
CA LYS A 84 20.27 7.55 -0.34
C LYS A 84 20.54 6.70 0.91
N PRO A 85 19.51 6.36 1.71
CA PRO A 85 19.70 5.47 2.85
C PRO A 85 20.28 4.13 2.40
N THR A 86 21.25 3.63 3.16
CA THR A 86 21.81 2.28 3.06
C THR A 86 20.74 1.23 3.35
N ASP A 87 20.96 -0.03 2.96
CA ASP A 87 19.99 -1.10 3.22
C ASP A 87 19.80 -1.34 4.73
N ALA A 88 20.86 -1.20 5.53
CA ALA A 88 20.78 -1.29 6.99
C ALA A 88 19.90 -0.18 7.59
N GLU A 89 20.06 1.06 7.14
CA GLU A 89 19.22 2.19 7.58
C GLU A 89 17.77 2.04 7.13
N ARG A 90 17.52 1.45 5.96
CA ARG A 90 16.16 1.14 5.49
C ARG A 90 15.50 0.08 6.36
N GLU A 91 16.20 -0.99 6.70
CA GLU A 91 15.65 -2.04 7.56
C GLU A 91 15.40 -1.53 8.99
N ALA A 92 16.34 -0.75 9.54
CA ALA A 92 16.14 -0.07 10.82
C ALA A 92 14.91 0.84 10.79
N PHE A 93 14.75 1.63 9.72
CA PHE A 93 13.59 2.49 9.54
C PHE A 93 12.28 1.71 9.39
N LYS A 94 12.27 0.59 8.63
CA LYS A 94 11.09 -0.28 8.53
C LYS A 94 10.70 -0.84 9.89
N LYS A 95 11.68 -1.30 10.69
CA LYS A 95 11.44 -1.81 12.04
C LYS A 95 10.85 -0.73 12.94
N GLN A 96 11.40 0.48 12.90
CA GLN A 96 10.89 1.63 13.65
C GLN A 96 9.45 1.97 13.25
N MET A 97 9.15 2.02 11.94
CA MET A 97 7.79 2.30 11.46
C MET A 97 6.78 1.23 11.84
N LYS A 98 7.18 -0.05 11.89
CA LYS A 98 6.33 -1.15 12.37
C LYS A 98 6.03 -1.00 13.86
N ALA A 99 7.06 -0.78 14.68
CA ALA A 99 6.90 -0.57 16.12
C ALA A 99 6.01 0.65 16.42
N ASP A 100 6.21 1.76 15.69
CA ASP A 100 5.39 2.96 15.84
C ASP A 100 3.93 2.72 15.45
N LYS A 101 3.70 1.91 14.41
CA LYS A 101 2.35 1.53 13.99
C LYS A 101 1.67 0.69 15.08
N GLU A 102 2.36 -0.30 15.61
CA GLU A 102 1.85 -1.17 16.70
C GLU A 102 1.56 -0.38 17.97
N ALA A 103 2.45 0.54 18.37
CA ALA A 103 2.24 1.41 19.52
C ALA A 103 1.02 2.32 19.34
N ASN A 104 0.85 2.92 18.16
CA ASN A 104 -0.32 3.75 17.86
C ASN A 104 -1.61 2.92 17.83
N ASP A 105 -1.56 1.70 17.30
CA ASP A 105 -2.71 0.79 17.28
C ASP A 105 -3.13 0.39 18.70
N ALA A 106 -2.16 0.16 19.59
CA ALA A 106 -2.42 -0.15 20.99
C ALA A 106 -3.06 1.05 21.72
N LYS A 107 -2.53 2.27 21.52
CA LYS A 107 -3.12 3.50 22.06
C LYS A 107 -4.55 3.70 21.55
N MET A 108 -4.78 3.53 20.25
CA MET A 108 -6.12 3.63 19.68
C MET A 108 -7.07 2.58 20.26
N LYS A 109 -6.62 1.33 20.40
CA LYS A 109 -7.42 0.26 21.02
C LYS A 109 -7.83 0.57 22.46
N ALA A 110 -6.99 1.26 23.22
CA ALA A 110 -7.30 1.65 24.61
C ALA A 110 -8.39 2.74 24.69
N ILE A 111 -8.52 3.57 23.66
CA ILE A 111 -9.51 4.65 23.58
C ILE A 111 -10.87 4.12 23.08
N LEU A 112 -10.83 3.19 22.11
CA LEU A 112 -12.02 2.67 21.46
C LEU A 112 -12.68 1.54 22.26
N ASN A 113 -14.01 1.45 22.18
CA ASN A 113 -14.73 0.25 22.63
C ASN A 113 -14.61 -0.90 21.60
N ALA A 114 -15.15 -2.08 21.92
CA ALA A 114 -15.01 -3.27 21.10
C ALA A 114 -15.57 -3.11 19.67
N ASP A 115 -16.75 -2.49 19.53
CA ASP A 115 -17.42 -2.31 18.25
C ASP A 115 -16.68 -1.28 17.38
N GLN A 116 -16.28 -0.17 18.00
CA GLN A 116 -15.49 0.88 17.35
C GLN A 116 -14.12 0.35 16.91
N TYR A 117 -13.45 -0.44 17.74
CA TYR A 117 -12.17 -1.06 17.38
C TYR A 117 -12.34 -2.02 16.19
N THR A 118 -13.39 -2.83 16.19
CA THR A 118 -13.72 -3.71 15.05
C THR A 118 -13.90 -2.89 13.77
N LYS A 119 -14.70 -1.82 13.81
CA LYS A 119 -14.90 -0.93 12.65
C LYS A 119 -13.61 -0.24 12.23
N TRP A 120 -12.80 0.24 13.17
CA TRP A 120 -11.52 0.88 12.90
C TRP A 120 -10.52 -0.08 12.23
N THR A 121 -10.46 -1.36 12.65
CA THR A 121 -9.61 -2.35 11.98
C THR A 121 -10.08 -2.67 10.56
N ALA A 122 -11.39 -2.64 10.30
CA ALA A 122 -11.95 -2.81 8.96
C ALA A 122 -11.59 -1.60 8.05
N LEU A 123 -11.79 -0.38 8.54
CA LEU A 123 -11.40 0.86 7.83
C LEU A 123 -9.91 0.88 7.50
N LYS A 124 -9.06 0.40 8.42
CA LYS A 124 -7.62 0.29 8.20
C LYS A 124 -7.27 -0.68 7.08
N LYS A 125 -7.91 -1.86 7.04
CA LYS A 125 -7.71 -2.86 5.97
C LYS A 125 -8.15 -2.32 4.60
N GLU A 126 -9.25 -1.57 4.57
CA GLU A 126 -9.73 -0.92 3.34
C GLU A 126 -8.73 0.14 2.85
N HIS A 127 -8.25 1.03 3.73
CA HIS A 127 -7.27 2.06 3.38
C HIS A 127 -5.91 1.49 2.95
N GLU A 128 -5.48 0.35 3.53
CA GLU A 128 -4.29 -0.39 3.08
C GLU A 128 -4.47 -1.06 1.71
N GLY A 129 -5.72 -1.36 1.33
CA GLY A 129 -6.08 -1.86 0.01
C GLY A 129 -5.98 -0.80 -1.09
N HIS A 130 -6.36 0.45 -0.78
CA HIS A 130 -6.41 1.54 -1.76
C HIS A 130 -5.06 2.24 -2.02
N SER A 131 -4.12 2.24 -1.06
CA SER A 131 -2.77 2.84 -1.24
C SER A 131 -1.82 2.03 -2.16
N ARG A 132 -2.27 0.92 -2.76
CA ARG A 132 -1.46 0.04 -3.62
C ARG A 132 -1.63 0.26 -5.13
N LYS A 133 -2.38 1.27 -5.57
CA LYS A 133 -2.65 1.49 -7.01
C LYS A 133 -1.65 2.42 -7.74
N GLY A 134 -0.57 2.88 -7.10
CA GLY A 134 0.45 3.70 -7.75
C GLY A 134 1.89 3.27 -7.45
N ASP A 135 2.56 2.70 -8.46
CA ASP A 135 4.00 2.82 -8.75
C ASP A 135 5.06 2.82 -7.63
N HIS A 136 4.96 1.94 -6.62
CA HIS A 136 6.15 1.58 -5.83
C HIS A 136 6.39 0.08 -5.79
N LYS A 137 7.53 -0.27 -6.38
CA LYS A 137 8.14 -1.59 -6.58
C LYS A 137 8.67 -2.21 -5.28
N ASP A 138 7.97 -2.06 -4.15
CA ASP A 138 8.25 -2.85 -2.95
C ASP A 138 7.46 -4.14 -3.04
N HIS A 139 7.98 -5.06 -3.86
CA HIS A 139 7.47 -6.41 -3.90
C HIS A 139 7.69 -7.03 -2.52
N LYS A 140 6.58 -7.33 -1.81
CA LYS A 140 6.60 -8.35 -0.75
C LYS A 140 7.44 -9.53 -1.25
N THR A 141 8.37 -10.01 -0.43
CA THR A 141 9.17 -11.18 -0.78
C THR A 141 8.24 -12.36 -1.11
N PRO A 142 8.64 -13.35 -1.93
CA PRO A 142 7.83 -14.55 -2.15
C PRO A 142 7.29 -15.15 -0.84
N GLN A 143 8.12 -15.16 0.20
CA GLN A 143 7.80 -15.64 1.54
C GLN A 143 6.70 -14.80 2.21
N GLU A 144 6.83 -13.46 2.21
CA GLU A 144 5.81 -12.56 2.78
C GLU A 144 4.48 -12.62 2.01
N ARG A 145 4.54 -12.84 0.68
CA ARG A 145 3.34 -13.06 -0.15
C ARG A 145 2.65 -14.36 0.25
N ASN A 146 3.40 -15.45 0.39
CA ASN A 146 2.86 -16.75 0.78
C ASN A 146 2.25 -16.69 2.18
N GLN A 147 2.93 -16.08 3.15
CA GLN A 147 2.41 -15.90 4.50
C GLN A 147 1.11 -15.08 4.51
N SER A 148 1.07 -13.97 3.78
CA SER A 148 -0.13 -13.13 3.67
C SER A 148 -1.28 -13.86 2.98
N HIS A 149 -1.00 -14.72 2.00
CA HIS A 149 -2.01 -15.52 1.31
C HIS A 149 -2.52 -16.66 2.20
N LEU A 150 -1.62 -17.35 2.92
CA LEU A 150 -1.96 -18.35 3.91
C LEU A 150 -2.88 -17.76 4.98
N GLN A 151 -2.53 -16.60 5.55
CA GLN A 151 -3.34 -15.96 6.59
C GLN A 151 -4.77 -15.68 6.10
N LYS A 152 -4.94 -15.22 4.86
CA LYS A 152 -6.28 -15.00 4.26
C LYS A 152 -7.04 -16.32 4.11
N LEU A 153 -6.41 -17.35 3.55
CA LEU A 153 -7.05 -18.66 3.40
C LEU A 153 -7.42 -19.27 4.76
N THR A 154 -6.58 -19.11 5.78
CA THR A 154 -6.86 -19.52 7.15
C THR A 154 -8.10 -18.82 7.69
N THR A 155 -8.22 -17.50 7.51
CA THR A 155 -9.41 -16.75 7.95
C THR A 155 -10.66 -17.14 7.17
N ASP A 156 -10.58 -17.18 5.84
CA ASP A 156 -11.75 -17.38 4.98
C ASP A 156 -12.29 -18.83 5.06
N LEU A 157 -11.39 -19.80 5.25
CA LEU A 157 -11.72 -21.23 5.27
C LEU A 157 -11.67 -21.85 6.67
N ASN A 158 -11.26 -21.09 7.69
CA ASN A 158 -11.06 -21.58 9.05
C ASN A 158 -10.16 -22.84 9.09
N LEU A 159 -8.96 -22.74 8.51
CA LEU A 159 -8.03 -23.88 8.40
C LEU A 159 -7.44 -24.27 9.76
N ASN A 160 -7.35 -25.57 10.03
CA ASN A 160 -6.65 -26.09 11.22
C ASN A 160 -5.12 -26.09 11.03
N ALA A 161 -4.36 -26.45 12.07
CA ALA A 161 -2.89 -26.41 12.04
C ALA A 161 -2.27 -27.28 10.92
N ASP A 162 -2.78 -28.50 10.73
CA ASP A 162 -2.28 -29.43 9.71
C ASP A 162 -2.59 -28.92 8.30
N GLN A 163 -3.81 -28.41 8.08
CA GLN A 163 -4.21 -27.80 6.82
C GLN A 163 -3.37 -26.56 6.51
N GLN A 164 -3.09 -25.72 7.51
CA GLN A 164 -2.22 -24.55 7.34
C GLN A 164 -0.81 -24.94 6.90
N LYS A 165 -0.24 -26.01 7.49
CA LYS A 165 1.07 -26.53 7.10
C LYS A 165 1.07 -26.98 5.64
N GLN A 166 0.10 -27.83 5.25
CA GLN A 166 -0.01 -28.32 3.87
C GLN A 166 -0.27 -27.21 2.84
N VAL A 167 -1.11 -26.22 3.19
CA VAL A 167 -1.34 -25.05 2.33
C VAL A 167 -0.08 -24.18 2.21
N SER A 168 0.68 -24.00 3.29
CA SER A 168 1.95 -23.25 3.26
C SER A 168 2.98 -23.88 2.31
N GLU A 169 3.11 -25.20 2.34
CA GLU A 169 3.95 -25.97 1.43
C GLU A 169 3.49 -25.81 -0.03
N LEU A 170 2.19 -25.95 -0.30
CA LEU A 170 1.60 -25.75 -1.63
C LEU A 170 1.86 -24.34 -2.18
N LEU A 171 1.72 -23.30 -1.33
CA LEU A 171 1.98 -21.92 -1.72
C LEU A 171 3.47 -21.69 -2.02
N SER A 172 4.36 -22.31 -1.23
CA SER A 172 5.81 -22.23 -1.42
C SER A 172 6.25 -22.89 -2.72
N GLU A 173 5.80 -24.12 -2.99
CA GLU A 173 6.05 -24.84 -4.25
C GLU A 173 5.63 -24.00 -5.46
N ARG A 174 4.41 -23.46 -5.43
CA ARG A 174 3.88 -22.61 -6.50
C ARG A 174 4.70 -21.32 -6.67
N SER A 175 5.12 -20.70 -5.57
CA SER A 175 5.92 -19.48 -5.62
C SER A 175 7.31 -19.71 -6.23
N THR A 176 7.97 -20.81 -5.86
CA THR A 176 9.28 -21.21 -6.42
C THR A 176 9.17 -21.46 -7.91
N LYS A 177 8.12 -22.18 -8.35
CA LYS A 177 7.86 -22.42 -9.78
C LYS A 177 7.66 -21.13 -10.56
N MET A 178 6.90 -20.18 -10.00
CA MET A 178 6.68 -18.88 -10.64
C MET A 178 7.95 -18.01 -10.70
N GLU A 179 8.81 -18.05 -9.69
CA GLU A 179 10.09 -17.33 -9.72
C GLU A 179 11.06 -17.93 -10.75
N MET A 180 11.11 -19.27 -10.89
CA MET A 180 11.87 -19.91 -11.95
C MET A 180 11.39 -19.49 -13.34
N LEU A 181 10.07 -19.48 -13.56
CA LEU A 181 9.50 -19.01 -14.83
C LEU A 181 9.80 -17.54 -15.09
N LYS A 182 9.74 -16.69 -14.06
CA LYS A 182 10.06 -15.26 -14.15
C LYS A 182 11.53 -15.04 -14.47
N LYS A 183 12.44 -15.81 -13.84
CA LYS A 183 13.88 -15.76 -14.10
C LYS A 183 14.20 -16.18 -15.53
N SER A 184 13.67 -17.33 -15.97
CA SER A 184 13.82 -17.81 -17.34
C SER A 184 13.37 -16.80 -18.40
N ARG A 185 12.32 -16.00 -18.11
CA ARG A 185 11.90 -14.90 -19.00
C ARG A 185 12.77 -13.66 -18.92
N LYS A 186 13.33 -13.37 -17.74
CA LYS A 186 14.20 -12.20 -17.55
C LYS A 186 15.55 -12.39 -18.24
N ASP A 187 16.03 -13.63 -18.25
CA ASP A 187 17.30 -14.01 -18.89
C ASP A 187 17.17 -14.14 -20.43
N SER A 188 15.94 -14.01 -20.96
CA SER A 188 15.66 -13.94 -22.40
C SER A 188 15.44 -12.49 -22.81
N ASP A 189 16.37 -11.90 -23.57
CA ASP A 189 16.25 -10.53 -24.11
C ASP A 189 15.19 -10.43 -25.23
N ALA A 190 14.67 -11.56 -25.70
CA ALA A 190 13.64 -11.63 -26.73
C ALA A 190 12.24 -11.74 -26.13
N LYS A 191 11.26 -11.05 -26.73
CA LYS A 191 9.84 -11.28 -26.39
C LYS A 191 9.47 -12.71 -26.79
N PRO A 192 8.73 -13.45 -25.95
CA PRO A 192 8.27 -14.78 -26.30
C PRO A 192 7.47 -14.77 -27.60
N THR A 193 7.79 -15.69 -28.50
CA THR A 193 7.03 -16.01 -29.70
C THR A 193 5.62 -16.48 -29.34
N ASP A 194 4.69 -16.46 -30.29
CA ASP A 194 3.32 -16.91 -30.02
C ASP A 194 3.25 -18.40 -29.66
N ALA A 195 4.12 -19.22 -30.23
CA ALA A 195 4.27 -20.63 -29.87
C ALA A 195 4.71 -20.79 -28.40
N GLU A 196 5.73 -20.04 -27.97
CA GLU A 196 6.20 -20.05 -26.58
C GLU A 196 5.14 -19.50 -25.62
N ARG A 197 4.41 -18.44 -25.99
CA ARG A 197 3.30 -17.91 -25.18
C ARG A 197 2.21 -18.95 -25.00
N LYS A 198 1.86 -19.69 -26.04
CA LYS A 198 0.86 -20.76 -25.99
C LYS A 198 1.33 -21.91 -25.11
N ALA A 199 2.60 -22.33 -25.23
CA ALA A 199 3.20 -23.36 -24.38
C ALA A 199 3.21 -22.95 -22.90
N ILE A 200 3.65 -21.72 -22.61
CA ILE A 200 3.62 -21.12 -21.28
C ILE A 200 2.20 -21.09 -20.71
N LYS A 201 1.21 -20.67 -21.51
CA LYS A 201 -0.18 -20.60 -21.07
C LYS A 201 -0.71 -22.00 -20.73
N LYS A 202 -0.43 -22.99 -21.57
CA LYS A 202 -0.80 -24.39 -21.32
C LYS A 202 -0.18 -24.90 -20.02
N GLN A 203 1.12 -24.66 -19.82
CA GLN A 203 1.81 -25.04 -18.58
C GLN A 203 1.18 -24.38 -17.34
N MET A 204 0.85 -23.08 -17.42
CA MET A 204 0.17 -22.39 -16.32
C MET A 204 -1.20 -23.00 -16.01
N GLU A 205 -1.98 -23.36 -17.02
CA GLU A 205 -3.28 -24.00 -16.83
C GLU A 205 -3.16 -25.38 -16.16
N GLU A 206 -2.18 -26.18 -16.56
CA GLU A 206 -1.87 -27.46 -15.93
C GLU A 206 -1.42 -27.29 -14.47
N ASP A 207 -0.54 -26.31 -14.20
CA ASP A 207 -0.08 -25.98 -12.85
C ASP A 207 -1.23 -25.53 -11.95
N HIS A 208 -2.13 -24.71 -12.49
CA HIS A 208 -3.33 -24.28 -11.79
C HIS A 208 -4.24 -25.47 -11.44
N LYS A 209 -4.47 -26.39 -12.39
CA LYS A 209 -5.25 -27.61 -12.15
C LYS A 209 -4.60 -28.50 -11.09
N ALA A 210 -3.29 -28.69 -11.15
CA ALA A 210 -2.55 -29.50 -10.18
C ALA A 210 -2.63 -28.90 -8.77
N ALA A 211 -2.44 -27.58 -8.64
CA ALA A 211 -2.58 -26.88 -7.37
C ALA A 211 -4.00 -26.93 -6.82
N ASP A 212 -5.01 -26.85 -7.69
CA ASP A 212 -6.41 -26.98 -7.30
C ASP A 212 -6.75 -28.38 -6.78
N ALA A 213 -6.18 -29.42 -7.39
CA ALA A 213 -6.33 -30.80 -6.93
C ALA A 213 -5.69 -31.00 -5.55
N LYS A 214 -4.45 -30.50 -5.35
CA LYS A 214 -3.77 -30.52 -4.04
C LYS A 214 -4.55 -29.74 -2.99
N MET A 215 -5.09 -28.57 -3.33
CA MET A 215 -5.94 -27.81 -2.41
C MET A 215 -7.20 -28.58 -2.03
N LYS A 216 -7.87 -29.22 -3.01
CA LYS A 216 -9.07 -30.03 -2.76
C LYS A 216 -8.80 -31.18 -1.78
N SER A 217 -7.64 -31.83 -1.83
CA SER A 217 -7.30 -32.90 -0.89
C SER A 217 -7.00 -32.43 0.53
N ILE A 218 -6.62 -31.15 0.71
CA ILE A 218 -6.35 -30.57 2.04
C ILE A 218 -7.65 -30.13 2.72
N LEU A 219 -8.61 -29.63 1.94
CA LEU A 219 -9.85 -29.06 2.45
C LEU A 219 -10.92 -30.13 2.66
N ASN A 220 -11.76 -29.94 3.68
CA ASN A 220 -13.01 -30.70 3.80
C ASN A 220 -14.08 -30.19 2.81
N ALA A 221 -15.23 -30.85 2.76
CA ALA A 221 -16.30 -30.54 1.81
C ALA A 221 -16.79 -29.08 1.90
N ASP A 222 -17.02 -28.58 3.12
CA ASP A 222 -17.53 -27.22 3.35
C ASP A 222 -16.48 -26.15 3.02
N GLN A 223 -15.24 -26.38 3.42
CA GLN A 223 -14.11 -25.50 3.10
C GLN A 223 -13.87 -25.45 1.59
N TYR A 224 -13.97 -26.58 0.89
CA TYR A 224 -13.83 -26.64 -0.56
C TYR A 224 -14.95 -25.87 -1.28
N LYS A 225 -16.19 -25.98 -0.79
CA LYS A 225 -17.32 -25.20 -1.31
C LYS A 225 -17.08 -23.69 -1.14
N LYS A 226 -16.60 -23.24 0.03
CA LYS A 226 -16.22 -21.83 0.26
C LYS A 226 -15.08 -21.39 -0.66
N TRP A 227 -14.04 -22.20 -0.77
CA TRP A 227 -12.88 -21.90 -1.61
C TRP A 227 -13.24 -21.77 -3.09
N THR A 228 -14.10 -22.64 -3.63
CA THR A 228 -14.59 -22.53 -5.01
C THR A 228 -15.44 -21.27 -5.24
N ALA A 229 -16.27 -20.87 -4.26
CA ALA A 229 -17.01 -19.60 -4.31
C ALA A 229 -16.07 -18.38 -4.33
N ILE A 230 -15.08 -18.35 -3.45
CA ILE A 230 -14.05 -17.29 -3.40
C ILE A 230 -13.31 -17.18 -4.74
N LYS A 231 -12.94 -18.33 -5.34
CA LYS A 231 -12.30 -18.34 -6.66
C LYS A 231 -13.19 -17.78 -7.76
N LYS A 232 -14.49 -18.11 -7.73
CA LYS A 232 -15.46 -17.60 -8.70
C LYS A 232 -15.61 -16.08 -8.57
N GLU A 233 -15.81 -15.59 -7.36
CA GLU A 233 -15.91 -14.16 -7.07
C GLU A 233 -14.67 -13.40 -7.53
N HIS A 234 -13.47 -13.93 -7.24
CA HIS A 234 -12.23 -13.32 -7.70
C HIS A 234 -12.12 -13.29 -9.23
N LYS A 235 -12.53 -14.38 -9.91
CA LYS A 235 -12.54 -14.45 -11.38
C LYS A 235 -13.51 -13.43 -11.99
N ASP A 236 -14.68 -13.24 -11.39
CA ASP A 236 -15.68 -12.31 -11.90
C ASP A 236 -15.25 -10.86 -11.66
N LYS A 237 -14.73 -10.52 -10.47
CA LYS A 237 -14.10 -9.21 -10.23
C LYS A 237 -12.97 -8.89 -11.22
N MET A 238 -12.15 -9.88 -11.57
CA MET A 238 -11.08 -9.71 -12.56
C MET A 238 -11.60 -9.47 -13.98
N LYS A 239 -12.75 -10.06 -14.35
CA LYS A 239 -13.39 -9.79 -15.65
C LYS A 239 -13.99 -8.39 -15.69
N ASP A 240 -14.65 -7.97 -14.62
CA ASP A 240 -15.27 -6.64 -14.56
C ASP A 240 -14.19 -5.55 -14.62
N HIS A 241 -13.09 -5.70 -13.87
CA HIS A 241 -11.95 -4.78 -13.95
C HIS A 241 -11.24 -4.76 -15.32
N ARG A 242 -11.41 -5.81 -16.13
CA ARG A 242 -10.89 -5.85 -17.49
C ARG A 242 -11.82 -5.14 -18.47
N LYS A 243 -13.13 -5.20 -18.25
CA LYS A 243 -14.14 -4.46 -19.03
C LYS A 243 -14.06 -2.97 -18.77
N ASP A 244 -13.87 -2.55 -17.51
CA ASP A 244 -13.72 -1.13 -17.14
C ASP A 244 -12.44 -0.47 -17.69
N LYS A 245 -11.50 -1.26 -18.22
CA LYS A 245 -10.23 -0.79 -18.79
C LYS A 245 -10.16 -0.90 -20.32
N MET A 246 -11.23 -1.37 -20.96
CA MET A 246 -11.40 -1.43 -22.41
C MET A 246 -12.31 -0.31 -22.86
#